data_AF-A0A227J7C8-F1
#
_entry.id   AF-A0A227J7C8-F1
#
_cell.length_a   1.000
_cell.length_b   1.000
_cell.length_c   1.000
_cell.angle_alpha   90.00
_cell.angle_beta   90.00
_cell.angle_gamma   90.00
#
_symmetry.space_group_name_H-M   'P 1'
#
loop_
_entity.id
_entity.type
_entity.pdbx_description
1 polymer ?
#
loop_
_entity_poly.entity_id
_entity_poly.type
_entity_poly.pdbx_seq_one_letter_code
_entity_poly.pdbx_strand_id
1 'polypeptide(L)' 'MQLSQIIEHLVTPSQMAGVLESVLEQQSGIHLVSLQTLPSEPITEDKEASPYSGYYVHPVRMELTGDYFSIANYLN' A
#
# COMPACT_ATOMS: atom_id res chain seq x y z
N MET A 1 -1.51 19.53 -2.82
CA MET A 1 -1.54 18.44 -1.83
C MET A 1 -0.30 18.56 -0.98
N GLN A 2 -0.44 18.74 0.34
CA GLN A 2 0.66 19.11 1.24
C GLN A 2 1.43 17.84 1.65
N LEU A 3 2.75 17.79 1.42
CA LEU A 3 3.64 16.65 1.72
C LEU A 3 3.46 16.09 3.15
N SER A 4 3.04 16.95 4.09
CA SER A 4 2.71 16.62 5.48
C SER A 4 1.71 15.47 5.65
N GLN A 5 0.71 15.35 4.75
CA GLN A 5 -0.32 14.30 4.85
C GLN A 5 0.19 12.93 4.36
N ILE A 6 1.22 12.92 3.50
CA ILE A 6 1.85 11.69 2.98
C ILE A 6 2.73 11.05 4.07
N ILE A 7 3.32 11.87 4.96
CA ILE A 7 4.22 11.42 6.02
C ILE A 7 3.47 10.65 7.13
N GLU A 8 2.21 10.98 7.41
CA GLU A 8 1.42 10.35 8.48
C GLU A 8 1.15 8.85 8.27
N HIS A 9 1.33 8.34 7.04
CA HIS A 9 1.06 6.95 6.70
C HIS A 9 2.31 6.18 6.25
N LEU A 10 3.51 6.73 6.51
CA LEU A 10 4.76 6.06 6.19
C LEU A 10 5.06 4.96 7.22
N VAL A 11 5.21 3.74 6.72
CA VAL A 11 5.69 2.60 7.51
C VAL A 11 7.14 2.30 7.15
N THR A 12 7.91 1.88 8.15
CA THR A 12 9.27 1.38 7.93
C THR A 12 9.24 0.05 7.17
N PRO A 13 10.30 -0.33 6.43
CA PRO A 13 10.34 -1.61 5.71
C PRO A 13 10.10 -2.83 6.61
N SER A 14 10.55 -2.77 7.87
CA SER A 14 10.32 -3.83 8.86
C SER A 14 8.86 -3.96 9.30
N GLN A 15 8.07 -2.87 9.21
CA GLN A 15 6.63 -2.87 9.52
C GLN A 15 5.79 -3.39 8.35
N MET A 16 6.34 -3.50 7.14
CA MET A 16 5.57 -3.82 5.94
C MET A 16 4.90 -5.20 6.00
N ALA A 17 5.58 -6.19 6.58
CA ALA A 17 5.01 -7.52 6.80
C ALA A 17 3.74 -7.47 7.67
N GLY A 18 3.78 -6.70 8.76
CA GLY A 18 2.63 -6.55 9.67
C GLY A 18 1.47 -5.78 9.04
N VAL A 19 1.76 -4.81 8.17
CA VAL A 19 0.71 -4.12 7.40
C VAL A 19 0.01 -5.11 6.47
N LEU A 20 0.77 -5.92 5.74
CA LEU A 20 0.20 -6.94 4.85
C LEU A 20 -0.64 -7.96 5.63
N GLU A 21 -0.16 -8.44 6.78
CA GLU A 21 -0.93 -9.31 7.68
C GLU A 21 -2.22 -8.63 8.16
N SER A 22 -2.15 -7.36 8.58
CA SER A 22 -3.34 -6.63 9.04
C SER A 22 -4.39 -6.41 7.95
N VAL A 23 -3.98 -6.24 6.70
CA VAL A 23 -4.89 -6.14 5.55
C VAL A 23 -5.59 -7.48 5.32
N LEU A 24 -4.92 -8.60 5.58
CA LEU A 24 -5.49 -9.95 5.45
C LEU A 24 -6.41 -10.30 6.62
N GLU A 25 -6.09 -9.87 7.83
CA GLU A 25 -6.87 -10.17 9.05
C GLU A 25 -8.16 -9.35 9.17
N GLN A 26 -8.20 -8.14 8.61
CA GLN A 26 -9.36 -7.23 8.74
C GLN A 26 -10.56 -7.62 7.86
N GLN A 27 -10.43 -8.61 6.98
CA GLN A 27 -11.42 -8.87 5.94
C GLN A 27 -12.32 -10.06 6.28
N SER A 28 -13.53 -9.77 6.77
CA SER A 28 -14.60 -10.78 6.82
C SER A 28 -15.34 -10.83 5.48
N GLY A 29 -15.38 -12.02 4.86
CA GLY A 29 -16.07 -12.26 3.59
C GLY A 29 -15.28 -11.90 2.32
N ILE A 30 -14.00 -11.56 2.45
CA ILE A 30 -13.07 -11.41 1.31
C ILE A 30 -11.84 -12.27 1.57
N HIS A 31 -11.34 -12.89 0.52
CA HIS A 31 -10.15 -13.72 0.53
C HIS A 31 -9.14 -13.19 -0.48
N LEU A 32 -7.88 -13.07 -0.05
CA LEU A 32 -6.77 -12.79 -0.95
C LEU A 32 -6.49 -14.01 -1.83
N VAL A 33 -6.61 -13.82 -3.14
CA VAL A 33 -6.26 -14.82 -4.16
C VAL A 33 -4.79 -14.69 -4.54
N SER A 34 -4.33 -13.46 -4.79
CA SER A 34 -2.94 -13.20 -5.14
C SER A 34 -2.47 -11.82 -4.68
N LEU A 35 -1.19 -11.72 -4.32
CA LEU A 35 -0.50 -10.48 -4.00
C LEU A 35 0.80 -10.45 -4.80
N GLN A 36 0.99 -9.41 -5.59
CA GLN A 36 2.20 -9.19 -6.38
C GLN A 36 2.82 -7.84 -6.01
N THR A 37 4.06 -7.87 -5.53
CA THR A 37 4.86 -6.65 -5.35
C THR A 37 5.27 -6.09 -6.71
N LEU A 38 5.04 -4.80 -6.90
CA LEU A 38 5.47 -4.07 -8.08
C LEU A 38 6.75 -3.28 -7.78
N PRO A 39 7.53 -2.89 -8.82
CA PRO A 39 8.75 -2.11 -8.63
C PRO A 39 8.50 -0.82 -7.85
N SER A 40 9.42 -0.49 -6.94
CA SER A 40 9.33 0.73 -6.15
C SER A 40 9.57 1.97 -6.99
N GLU A 41 8.82 3.03 -6.70
CA GLU A 41 8.90 4.31 -7.42
C GLU A 41 9.23 5.44 -6.44
N PRO A 42 10.20 6.33 -6.74
CA PRO A 42 10.49 7.47 -5.88
C PRO A 42 9.32 8.48 -5.91
N ILE A 43 8.97 9.04 -4.74
CA ILE A 43 7.86 10.01 -4.62
C ILE A 43 8.20 11.37 -5.27
N THR A 44 9.48 11.67 -5.47
CA THR A 44 9.93 12.93 -6.10
C THR A 44 10.09 12.76 -7.61
N GLU A 45 9.31 13.50 -8.39
CA GLU A 45 9.40 13.55 -9.86
C GLU A 45 10.67 14.27 -10.36
N ASP A 46 11.29 15.11 -9.51
CA ASP A 46 12.50 15.85 -9.84
C ASP A 46 13.76 14.99 -9.66
N LYS A 47 14.35 14.56 -10.78
CA LYS A 47 15.70 13.95 -10.82
C LYS A 47 16.82 14.88 -10.29
N GLU A 48 16.54 16.18 -10.14
CA GLU A 48 17.46 17.21 -9.65
C GLU A 48 17.23 17.58 -8.18
N ALA A 49 16.15 17.09 -7.55
CA ALA A 49 15.94 17.27 -6.13
C ALA A 49 16.90 16.35 -5.37
N SER A 50 17.70 16.96 -4.50
CA SER A 50 18.70 16.37 -3.60
C SER A 50 18.51 14.85 -3.33
N PRO A 51 19.57 14.01 -3.45
CA PRO A 51 19.53 12.53 -3.31
C PRO A 51 19.09 12.01 -1.93
N TYR A 52 18.59 12.89 -1.07
CA TYR A 52 18.23 12.68 0.32
C TYR A 52 16.72 12.60 0.57
N SER A 53 15.85 12.66 -0.46
CA SER A 53 14.42 12.53 -0.18
C SER A 53 14.08 11.12 0.34
N GLY A 54 14.80 10.05 -0.03
CA GLY A 54 14.75 8.74 0.63
C GLY A 54 13.39 8.03 0.66
N TYR A 55 12.34 8.63 0.10
CA TYR A 55 10.97 8.13 0.14
C TYR A 55 10.62 7.39 -1.16
N TYR A 56 10.16 6.16 -1.00
CA TYR A 56 9.74 5.28 -2.09
C TYR A 56 8.30 4.81 -1.87
N VAL A 57 7.53 4.80 -2.94
CA VAL A 57 6.27 4.06 -3.02
C VAL A 57 6.61 2.61 -3.30
N HIS A 58 6.03 1.69 -2.53
CA HIS A 58 6.12 0.25 -2.76
C HIS A 58 4.74 -0.27 -3.21
N PRO A 59 4.42 -0.19 -4.51
CA PRO A 59 3.11 -0.59 -4.99
C PRO A 59 2.92 -2.12 -4.91
N VAL A 60 1.68 -2.53 -4.66
CA VAL A 60 1.26 -3.93 -4.71
C VAL A 60 0.01 -4.07 -5.58
N ARG A 61 -0.07 -5.16 -6.34
CA ARG A 61 -1.28 -5.60 -7.01
C ARG A 61 -1.90 -6.71 -6.17
N MET A 62 -3.19 -6.58 -5.89
CA MET A 62 -3.97 -7.57 -5.16
C MET A 62 -5.09 -8.11 -6.04
N GLU A 63 -5.34 -9.41 -5.92
CA GLU A 63 -6.51 -10.08 -6.45
C GLU A 63 -7.31 -10.64 -5.27
N LEU A 64 -8.59 -10.28 -5.21
CA LEU A 64 -9.47 -10.56 -4.10
C LEU A 64 -10.72 -11.28 -4.62
N THR A 65 -11.26 -12.20 -3.82
CA THR A 65 -12.54 -12.87 -4.09
C THR A 65 -13.44 -12.76 -2.86
N GLY A 66 -14.73 -12.60 -3.08
CA GLY A 66 -15.72 -12.44 -2.01
C GLY A 66 -17.11 -12.28 -2.60
N ASP A 67 -18.12 -12.19 -1.73
CA ASP A 67 -19.44 -11.80 -2.20
C ASP A 67 -19.48 -10.31 -2.59
N TYR A 68 -20.48 -9.94 -3.37
CA TYR A 68 -20.61 -8.59 -3.90
C TYR A 68 -20.61 -7.52 -2.80
N PHE A 69 -21.30 -7.76 -1.69
CA PHE A 69 -21.41 -6.78 -0.62
C PHE A 69 -20.12 -6.68 0.20
N SER A 70 -19.45 -7.80 0.44
CA SER A 70 -18.11 -7.80 1.04
C SER A 70 -17.11 -7.01 0.18
N ILE A 71 -17.05 -7.25 -1.13
CA ILE A 71 -16.16 -6.50 -2.03
C ILE A 71 -16.52 -5.02 -2.05
N ALA A 72 -17.81 -4.67 -2.15
CA ALA A 72 -18.26 -3.28 -2.14
C ALA A 72 -17.90 -2.57 -0.83
N ASN A 73 -18.00 -3.25 0.31
CA ASN A 73 -17.64 -2.69 1.62
C ASN A 73 -16.13 -2.45 1.77
N TYR A 74 -15.28 -3.26 1.13
CA TYR A 74 -13.83 -3.09 1.17
C TYR A 74 -13.31 -1.91 0.34
N LEU A 75 -14.03 -1.54 -0.72
CA LEU A 75 -13.65 -0.44 -1.61
C LEU A 75 -14.09 0.95 -1.13
N ASN A 76 -14.94 1.03 -0.10
CA ASN A 76 -15.47 2.28 0.47
C ASN A 76 -14.73 2.66 1.76
#